data_AF-A0A352N1I1-F1
#
_entry.id   AF-A0A352N1I1-F1
#
_cell.length_a   1.000
_cell.length_b   1.000
_cell.length_c   1.000
_cell.angle_alpha   90.00
_cell.angle_beta   90.00
_cell.angle_gamma   90.00
#
_symmetry.space_group_name_H-M   'P 1'
#
loop_
_entity.id
_entity.type
_entity.pdbx_description
1 polymer ?
#
loop_
_entity_poly.entity_id
_entity_poly.type
_entity_poly.pdbx_seq_one_letter_code
_entity_poly.pdbx_strand_id
1 'polypeptide(L)'
;MPSVNQDGINAKPATLGSKIGLSLFLFIFLAMGSAFLIIMSYSFYREASTRFWTDTECRVVSSSIEEDGKGSQVKYIFRINYSYDFKGKGFNSGKVSYNYSGDKNYNKAQSLLDKFPKDSKARCRVNPYNPSESVITSDSSMFLLLPFMLIPLIFVMIGAGGIYSVWTGWSVTEYFKKDAEVKDKSPADKVALLVFSAFLLIGLGVFYMLGIVPGLKILDAEKWDKTPCRIISSSVGSHSGRNGATYSVDIMYSYEVDGREYRSSQYNFMLGSSSSGREGKKEIVNRYPAGSISTCYVNPEDPSDSVLNRNLSWEFLFALIPVAFIIVGALGVYYTLKKRRKASAEFAEYDSRSLDDYSSGEIVLKPVTGPFKAFIGSIFLAGFWNGILSIFIYQCIIGWMKGRPEWFLTIFLVPFVLLGLLFLFLVLTSFISLLNPRPRISVSTRTPHPGGKLRIQWAINERSAESFRHLSINLECRGGDPGEVKSQRNILEKFQVIDTDDYLRMPSGSKEILIPENARTTDSSSEGHKILWVISLKGTLKGRPKIDLEYGISVLPRHR
;
A
#
# COMPACT_ATOMS: atom_id res chain seq x y z
N MET A 1 -14.13 -27.18 45.82
CA MET A 1 -12.76 -27.31 45.27
C MET A 1 -12.60 -28.77 44.86
N PRO A 2 -12.32 -29.02 43.57
CA PRO A 2 -10.98 -28.81 43.01
C PRO A 2 -10.95 -27.74 41.91
N SER A 3 -9.80 -27.09 41.82
CA SER A 3 -9.45 -26.01 40.90
C SER A 3 -9.47 -26.48 39.45
N VAL A 4 -10.29 -25.83 38.63
CA VAL A 4 -10.22 -25.92 37.17
C VAL A 4 -8.90 -25.29 36.73
N ASN A 5 -7.99 -26.10 36.17
CA ASN A 5 -6.78 -25.63 35.53
C ASN A 5 -7.16 -24.68 34.38
N GLN A 6 -6.93 -23.39 34.60
CA GLN A 6 -6.84 -22.38 33.55
C GLN A 6 -5.49 -22.52 32.84
N ASP A 7 -5.32 -23.57 32.04
CA ASP A 7 -4.26 -23.59 31.03
C ASP A 7 -4.76 -22.82 29.80
N GLY A 8 -4.99 -21.53 30.01
CA GLY A 8 -4.97 -20.56 28.93
C GLY A 8 -3.56 -20.52 28.36
N ILE A 9 -3.47 -20.49 27.03
CA ILE A 9 -2.21 -20.39 26.27
C ILE A 9 -1.55 -19.05 26.62
N ASN A 10 -0.88 -18.99 27.77
CA ASN A 10 0.00 -17.90 28.12
C ASN A 10 1.25 -18.07 27.25
N ALA A 11 1.31 -17.30 26.17
CA ALA A 11 2.54 -17.15 25.40
C ALA A 11 3.67 -16.85 26.39
N LYS A 12 4.71 -17.69 26.40
CA LYS A 12 5.87 -17.50 27.28
C LYS A 12 6.36 -16.05 27.15
N PRO A 13 6.65 -15.35 28.27
CA PRO A 13 7.12 -13.97 28.21
C PRO A 13 8.36 -13.92 27.32
N ALA A 14 8.35 -12.98 26.37
CA ALA A 14 9.45 -12.80 25.43
C ALA A 14 10.78 -12.72 26.19
N THR A 15 11.71 -13.64 25.89
CA THR A 15 13.03 -13.65 26.50
C THR A 15 13.75 -12.34 26.20
N LEU A 16 14.65 -11.89 27.08
CA LEU A 16 15.40 -10.65 26.88
C LEU A 16 16.10 -10.63 25.50
N GLY A 17 16.66 -11.77 25.06
CA GLY A 17 17.25 -11.92 23.74
C GLY A 17 16.25 -11.71 22.59
N SER A 18 15.02 -12.22 22.71
CA SER A 18 13.98 -11.99 21.70
C SER A 18 13.51 -10.53 21.64
N LYS A 19 13.43 -9.84 22.77
CA LYS A 19 13.10 -8.41 22.83
C LYS A 19 14.18 -7.56 22.17
N ILE A 20 15.45 -7.86 22.44
CA ILE A 20 16.60 -7.18 21.83
C ILE A 20 16.61 -7.42 20.32
N GLY A 21 16.48 -8.68 19.87
CA GLY A 21 16.45 -9.02 18.45
C GLY A 21 15.32 -8.33 17.69
N LEU A 22 14.10 -8.33 18.24
CA LEU A 22 12.95 -7.67 17.63
C LEU A 22 13.11 -6.14 17.62
N SER A 23 13.70 -5.55 18.67
CA SER A 23 13.98 -4.12 18.72
C SER A 23 15.02 -3.70 17.68
N LEU A 24 16.08 -4.48 17.49
CA LEU A 24 17.09 -4.24 16.46
C LEU A 24 16.48 -4.29 15.05
N PHE A 25 15.60 -5.27 14.82
CA PHE A 25 14.87 -5.38 13.56
C PHE A 25 13.99 -4.13 13.29
N LEU A 26 13.20 -3.70 14.29
CA LEU A 26 12.31 -2.55 14.18
C LEU A 26 13.07 -1.21 14.11
N PHE A 27 14.26 -1.14 14.70
CA PHE A 27 15.11 0.04 14.64
C PHE A 27 15.57 0.36 13.22
N ILE A 28 15.74 -0.66 12.36
CA ILE A 28 16.07 -0.43 10.93
C ILE A 28 14.96 0.40 10.26
N PHE A 29 13.69 0.06 10.50
CA PHE A 29 12.55 0.81 9.97
C PHE A 29 12.48 2.23 10.54
N LEU A 30 12.71 2.39 11.85
CA LEU A 30 12.72 3.69 12.51
C LEU A 30 13.84 4.60 11.99
N ALA A 31 15.08 4.10 11.97
CA ALA A 31 16.26 4.86 11.57
C ALA A 31 16.16 5.29 10.10
N MET A 32 15.79 4.35 9.23
CA MET A 32 15.68 4.62 7.80
C MET A 32 14.48 5.52 7.47
N GLY A 33 13.31 5.24 8.08
CA GLY A 33 12.13 6.09 7.94
C GLY A 33 12.41 7.53 8.38
N SER A 34 13.08 7.70 9.52
CA SER A 34 13.46 9.01 10.05
C SER A 34 14.46 9.72 9.13
N ALA A 35 15.49 9.02 8.65
CA ALA A 35 16.48 9.59 7.73
C ALA A 35 15.83 10.10 6.44
N PHE A 36 14.99 9.29 5.79
CA PHE A 36 14.26 9.72 4.59
C PHE A 36 13.31 10.88 4.87
N LEU A 37 12.55 10.82 5.97
CA LEU A 37 11.63 11.88 6.35
C LEU A 37 12.38 13.21 6.58
N ILE A 38 13.52 13.19 7.26
CA ILE A 38 14.35 14.37 7.51
C ILE A 38 14.88 14.94 6.19
N ILE A 39 15.47 14.10 5.33
CA ILE A 39 16.03 14.53 4.04
C ILE A 39 14.93 15.15 3.17
N MET A 40 13.80 14.45 3.01
CA MET A 40 12.70 14.94 2.19
C MET A 40 12.07 16.21 2.76
N SER A 41 11.87 16.28 4.08
CA SER A 41 11.29 17.45 4.74
C SER A 41 12.20 18.66 4.63
N TYR A 42 13.51 18.48 4.80
CA TYR A 42 14.49 19.56 4.64
C TYR A 42 14.50 20.11 3.21
N SER A 43 14.55 19.23 2.21
CA SER A 43 14.55 19.65 0.82
C SER A 43 13.23 20.32 0.41
N PHE A 44 12.09 19.83 0.93
CA PHE A 44 10.79 20.44 0.71
C PHE A 44 10.68 21.81 1.37
N TYR A 45 11.10 21.93 2.63
CA TYR A 45 11.12 23.18 3.36
C TYR A 45 11.94 24.24 2.62
N ARG A 46 13.13 23.88 2.13
CA ARG A 46 13.99 24.83 1.40
C ARG A 46 13.34 25.29 0.09
N GLU A 47 12.78 24.39 -0.73
CA GLU A 47 12.08 24.78 -1.96
C GLU A 47 10.82 25.61 -1.65
N ALA A 48 10.02 25.21 -0.67
CA ALA A 48 8.80 25.92 -0.27
C ALA A 48 9.12 27.32 0.29
N SER A 49 10.23 27.47 1.03
CA SER A 49 10.66 28.75 1.60
C SER A 49 10.91 29.82 0.53
N THR A 50 11.31 29.41 -0.69
CA THR A 50 11.54 30.33 -1.81
C THR A 50 10.28 31.09 -2.23
N ARG A 51 9.08 30.61 -1.89
CA ARG A 51 7.81 31.31 -2.18
C ARG A 51 7.59 32.54 -1.30
N PHE A 52 8.28 32.62 -0.17
CA PHE A 52 8.21 33.74 0.77
C PHE A 52 9.40 34.70 0.62
N TRP A 53 10.27 34.45 -0.35
CA TRP A 53 11.38 35.32 -0.67
C TRP A 53 10.90 36.54 -1.45
N THR A 54 11.67 37.63 -1.40
CA THR A 54 11.29 38.90 -2.02
C THR A 54 11.57 38.87 -3.52
N ASP A 55 10.56 39.12 -4.35
CA ASP A 55 10.74 39.30 -5.79
C ASP A 55 11.57 40.56 -6.04
N THR A 56 12.66 40.43 -6.79
CA THR A 56 13.63 41.50 -7.10
C THR A 56 13.97 41.45 -8.58
N GLU A 57 14.12 42.61 -9.22
CA GLU A 57 14.59 42.67 -10.61
C GLU A 57 16.05 42.23 -10.67
N CYS A 58 16.35 41.27 -11.54
CA CYS A 58 17.71 40.81 -11.80
C CYS A 58 18.03 40.91 -13.29
N ARG A 59 19.32 41.05 -13.57
CA ARG A 59 19.86 41.05 -14.93
C ARG A 59 20.63 39.77 -15.17
N VAL A 60 20.26 39.05 -16.22
CA VAL A 60 20.98 37.84 -16.66
C VAL A 60 22.29 38.27 -17.29
N VAL A 61 23.41 37.94 -16.66
CA VAL A 61 24.77 38.25 -17.13
C VAL A 61 25.22 37.21 -18.15
N SER A 62 24.93 35.94 -17.90
CA SER A 62 25.23 34.83 -18.81
C SER A 62 24.24 33.70 -18.63
N SER A 63 23.91 33.02 -19.71
CA SER A 63 23.06 31.84 -19.75
C SER A 63 23.61 30.85 -20.78
N SER A 64 23.80 29.60 -20.39
CA SER A 64 24.31 28.54 -21.28
C SER A 64 23.80 27.17 -20.87
N ILE A 65 23.96 26.20 -21.76
CA ILE A 65 23.71 24.79 -21.45
C ILE A 65 25.08 24.10 -21.40
N GLU A 66 25.36 23.46 -20.28
CA GLU A 66 26.53 22.61 -20.09
C GLU A 66 26.12 21.15 -20.07
N GLU A 67 27.00 20.30 -20.58
CA GLU A 67 26.88 18.86 -20.46
C GLU A 67 27.67 18.40 -19.23
N ASP A 68 27.00 17.76 -18.27
CA ASP A 68 27.63 17.15 -17.11
C ASP A 68 27.53 15.63 -17.18
N GLY A 69 28.68 14.96 -17.16
CA GLY A 69 28.80 13.52 -17.35
C GLY A 69 29.51 13.14 -18.65
N LYS A 70 29.62 11.83 -18.90
CA LYS A 70 30.22 11.28 -20.12
C LYS A 70 29.33 10.21 -20.74
N GLY A 71 29.33 10.14 -22.06
CA GLY A 71 28.57 9.16 -22.82
C GLY A 71 27.07 9.30 -22.60
N SER A 72 26.45 8.28 -22.04
CA SER A 72 24.99 8.20 -21.83
C SER A 72 24.50 8.62 -20.45
N GLN A 73 25.42 9.09 -19.61
CA GLN A 73 25.09 9.69 -18.32
C GLN A 73 25.04 11.21 -18.39
N VAL A 74 25.09 11.78 -19.60
CA VAL A 74 25.07 13.23 -19.79
C VAL A 74 23.75 13.79 -19.28
N LYS A 75 23.86 14.76 -18.38
CA LYS A 75 22.78 15.65 -18.00
C LYS A 75 23.04 17.00 -18.64
N TYR A 76 21.99 17.60 -19.19
CA TYR A 76 22.02 18.96 -19.68
C TYR A 76 21.67 19.89 -18.53
N ILE A 77 22.65 20.67 -18.10
CA ILE A 77 22.54 21.63 -17.01
C ILE A 77 22.43 23.02 -17.60
N PHE A 78 21.31 23.68 -17.37
CA PHE A 78 21.18 25.11 -17.61
C PHE A 78 22.00 25.87 -16.56
N ARG A 79 23.07 26.51 -16.99
CA ARG A 79 23.89 27.40 -16.18
C ARG A 79 23.46 28.83 -16.42
N ILE A 80 23.28 29.55 -15.33
CA ILE A 80 22.95 30.97 -15.37
C ILE A 80 23.83 31.71 -14.39
N ASN A 81 24.19 32.95 -14.71
CA ASN A 81 24.67 33.93 -13.76
C ASN A 81 23.82 35.18 -13.92
N TYR A 82 23.28 35.69 -12.83
CA TYR A 82 22.51 36.92 -12.81
C TYR A 82 22.96 37.80 -11.65
N SER A 83 22.86 39.11 -11.86
CA SER A 83 23.15 40.13 -10.86
C SER A 83 21.86 40.81 -10.41
N TYR A 84 21.83 41.24 -9.15
CA TYR A 84 20.70 41.93 -8.55
C TYR A 84 21.19 42.87 -7.45
N ASP A 85 20.47 43.97 -7.23
CA ASP A 85 20.68 44.83 -6.07
C ASP A 85 19.64 44.48 -5.01
N PHE A 86 20.08 44.33 -3.76
CA PHE A 86 19.18 44.16 -2.63
C PHE A 86 19.61 45.06 -1.48
N LYS A 87 18.75 46.01 -1.11
CA LYS A 87 18.99 47.01 -0.07
C LYS A 87 20.27 47.84 -0.31
N GLY A 88 20.54 48.22 -1.56
CA GLY A 88 21.69 49.07 -1.93
C GLY A 88 23.03 48.34 -1.97
N LYS A 89 22.99 47.00 -1.96
CA LYS A 89 24.17 46.13 -2.13
C LYS A 89 23.95 45.20 -3.31
N GLY A 90 24.92 45.16 -4.21
CA GLY A 90 24.94 44.25 -5.35
C GLY A 90 25.32 42.83 -4.96
N PHE A 91 24.62 41.86 -5.54
CA PHE A 91 24.84 40.43 -5.39
C PHE A 91 24.81 39.73 -6.75
N ASN A 92 25.46 38.59 -6.83
CA ASN A 92 25.42 37.69 -7.98
C ASN A 92 24.98 36.30 -7.53
N SER A 93 24.27 35.59 -8.39
CA SER A 93 23.85 34.20 -8.14
C SER A 93 23.78 33.42 -9.44
N GLY A 94 23.97 32.11 -9.35
CA GLY A 94 23.79 31.18 -10.45
C GLY A 94 22.81 30.05 -10.16
N LYS A 95 21.96 30.22 -9.14
CA LYS A 95 20.96 29.21 -8.77
C LYS A 95 19.69 29.38 -9.57
N VAL A 96 19.30 28.29 -10.25
CA VAL A 96 18.05 28.17 -11.00
C VAL A 96 16.87 28.00 -10.04
N SER A 97 16.83 26.89 -9.31
CA SER A 97 15.97 26.62 -8.14
C SER A 97 16.79 25.89 -7.06
N TYR A 98 16.20 25.58 -5.90
CA TYR A 98 16.96 24.99 -4.79
C TYR A 98 17.48 23.58 -5.10
N ASN A 99 16.63 22.76 -5.74
CA ASN A 99 16.93 21.36 -6.07
C ASN A 99 17.28 21.14 -7.55
N TYR A 100 17.56 22.20 -8.32
CA TYR A 100 17.91 22.05 -9.74
C TYR A 100 19.27 21.36 -9.91
N SER A 101 19.27 20.26 -10.66
CA SER A 101 20.49 19.49 -10.96
C SER A 101 20.65 19.15 -12.44
N GLY A 102 19.96 19.87 -13.33
CA GLY A 102 19.84 19.52 -14.75
C GLY A 102 18.88 18.36 -15.03
N ASP A 103 18.70 18.06 -16.31
CA ASP A 103 17.82 17.00 -16.80
C ASP A 103 18.50 16.16 -17.90
N LYS A 104 18.01 14.94 -18.14
CA LYS A 104 18.47 14.11 -19.28
C LYS A 104 17.91 14.62 -20.61
N ASN A 105 16.76 15.30 -20.56
CA ASN A 105 16.11 15.83 -21.74
C ASN A 105 16.63 17.26 -22.02
N TYR A 106 17.28 17.42 -23.18
CA TYR A 106 17.88 18.70 -23.59
C TYR A 106 16.85 19.83 -23.69
N ASN A 107 15.63 19.53 -24.16
CA ASN A 107 14.55 20.50 -24.30
C ASN A 107 14.23 21.26 -23.01
N LYS A 108 14.33 20.62 -21.83
CA LYS A 108 14.13 21.34 -20.56
C LYS A 108 15.19 22.41 -20.32
N ALA A 109 16.46 22.12 -20.64
CA ALA A 109 17.52 23.11 -20.54
C ALA A 109 17.35 24.20 -21.62
N GLN A 110 16.91 23.84 -22.82
CA GLN A 110 16.58 24.77 -23.90
C GLN A 110 15.46 25.74 -23.50
N SER A 111 14.37 25.24 -22.92
CA SER A 111 13.24 26.07 -22.46
C SER A 111 13.68 27.12 -21.41
N LEU A 112 14.62 26.76 -20.53
CA LEU A 112 15.19 27.68 -19.55
C LEU A 112 16.11 28.72 -20.20
N LEU A 113 16.88 28.32 -21.21
CA LEU A 113 17.74 29.22 -21.98
C LEU A 113 16.90 30.25 -22.77
N ASP A 114 15.79 29.81 -23.36
CA ASP A 114 14.86 30.67 -24.10
C ASP A 114 14.12 31.63 -23.17
N LYS A 115 13.79 31.18 -21.95
CA LYS A 115 13.15 32.00 -20.93
C LYS A 115 14.08 33.04 -20.29
N PHE A 116 15.37 32.71 -20.19
CA PHE A 116 16.37 33.56 -19.54
C PHE A 116 17.60 33.78 -20.44
N PRO A 117 17.44 34.44 -21.60
CA PRO A 117 18.55 34.68 -22.50
C PRO A 117 19.54 35.68 -21.89
N LYS A 118 20.78 35.63 -22.37
CA LYS A 118 21.84 36.55 -21.97
C LYS A 118 21.38 38.01 -22.11
N ASP A 119 21.76 38.86 -21.16
CA ASP A 119 21.47 40.28 -21.11
C ASP A 119 19.98 40.64 -20.93
N SER A 120 19.12 39.66 -20.68
CA SER A 120 17.71 39.90 -20.35
C SER A 120 17.50 40.38 -18.91
N LYS A 121 16.37 41.06 -18.70
CA LYS A 121 15.84 41.35 -17.37
C LYS A 121 14.88 40.23 -16.95
N ALA A 122 15.00 39.80 -15.70
CA ALA A 122 14.13 38.79 -15.11
C ALA A 122 13.74 39.18 -13.68
N ARG A 123 12.83 38.40 -13.08
CA ARG A 123 12.54 38.49 -11.65
C ARG A 123 13.19 37.31 -10.94
N CYS A 124 14.10 37.57 -10.02
CA CYS A 124 14.61 36.58 -9.09
C CYS A 124 13.91 36.74 -7.74
N ARG A 125 13.97 35.68 -6.94
CA ARG A 125 13.55 35.68 -5.54
C ARG A 125 14.80 35.71 -4.68
N VAL A 126 14.88 36.68 -3.78
CA VAL A 126 16.01 36.89 -2.87
C VAL A 126 15.58 36.60 -1.44
N ASN A 127 16.39 35.82 -0.72
CA ASN A 127 16.14 35.54 0.68
C ASN A 127 16.32 36.84 1.51
N PRO A 128 15.26 37.38 2.15
CA PRO A 128 15.34 38.67 2.84
C PRO A 128 16.22 38.64 4.09
N TYR A 129 16.45 37.44 4.66
CA TYR A 129 17.29 37.23 5.84
C TYR A 129 18.75 36.91 5.48
N ASN A 130 18.99 36.41 4.27
CA ASN A 130 20.34 36.17 3.76
C ASN A 130 20.40 36.49 2.26
N PRO A 131 20.66 37.76 1.88
CA PRO A 131 20.60 38.21 0.49
C PRO A 131 21.63 37.58 -0.45
N SER A 132 22.57 36.78 0.06
CA SER A 132 23.46 35.95 -0.78
C SER A 132 22.74 34.74 -1.40
N GLU A 133 21.58 34.35 -0.85
CA GLU A 133 20.74 33.31 -1.41
C GLU A 133 19.65 33.91 -2.30
N SER A 134 19.61 33.46 -3.55
CA SER A 134 18.52 33.78 -4.49
C SER A 134 18.29 32.63 -5.47
N VAL A 135 17.10 32.61 -6.07
CA VAL A 135 16.71 31.68 -7.14
C VAL A 135 15.97 32.44 -8.24
N ILE A 136 16.14 32.05 -9.50
CA ILE A 136 15.46 32.71 -10.63
C ILE A 136 14.10 32.08 -10.97
N THR A 137 13.88 30.83 -10.55
CA THR A 137 12.61 30.12 -10.72
C THR A 137 12.34 29.21 -9.51
N SER A 138 11.09 28.78 -9.37
CA SER A 138 10.68 27.75 -8.40
C SER A 138 10.35 26.45 -9.09
N ASP A 139 10.76 25.34 -8.50
CA ASP A 139 10.41 24.00 -8.93
C ASP A 139 9.20 23.50 -8.15
N SER A 140 8.05 23.38 -8.84
CA SER A 140 6.82 22.86 -8.24
C SER A 140 6.73 21.33 -8.26
N SER A 141 7.63 20.64 -8.97
CA SER A 141 7.62 19.17 -9.08
C SER A 141 7.77 18.48 -7.73
N MET A 142 8.38 19.16 -6.75
CA MET A 142 8.55 18.63 -5.40
C MET A 142 7.21 18.42 -4.66
N PHE A 143 6.17 19.17 -5.01
CA PHE A 143 4.83 18.96 -4.44
C PHE A 143 4.19 17.66 -4.94
N LEU A 144 4.59 17.17 -6.12
CA LEU A 144 4.17 15.85 -6.62
C LEU A 144 4.79 14.71 -5.80
N LEU A 145 5.87 14.97 -5.07
CA LEU A 145 6.53 14.00 -4.20
C LEU A 145 5.93 13.94 -2.79
N LEU A 146 4.99 14.83 -2.45
CA LEU A 146 4.40 14.92 -1.10
C LEU A 146 3.67 13.63 -0.68
N PRO A 147 2.90 12.93 -1.55
CA PRO A 147 2.33 11.63 -1.22
C PRO A 147 3.37 10.57 -0.84
N PHE A 148 4.59 10.66 -1.38
CA PHE A 148 5.66 9.72 -1.04
C PHE A 148 6.20 9.90 0.39
N MET A 149 5.98 11.05 1.04
CA MET A 149 6.34 11.24 2.45
C MET A 149 5.52 10.34 3.40
N LEU A 150 4.39 9.79 2.96
CA LEU A 150 3.61 8.84 3.75
C LEU A 150 4.33 7.51 3.97
N ILE A 151 5.17 7.09 3.02
CA ILE A 151 5.92 5.83 3.12
C ILE A 151 6.93 5.85 4.28
N PRO A 152 7.87 6.80 4.37
CA PRO A 152 8.79 6.87 5.50
C PRO A 152 8.06 7.14 6.82
N LEU A 153 6.93 7.86 6.80
CA LEU A 153 6.10 8.04 7.98
C LEU A 153 5.55 6.70 8.50
N ILE A 154 5.05 5.83 7.63
CA ILE A 154 4.60 4.49 8.01
C ILE A 154 5.75 3.68 8.63
N PHE A 155 6.97 3.81 8.10
CA PHE A 155 8.14 3.11 8.63
C PHE A 155 8.52 3.61 10.03
N VAL A 156 8.49 4.91 10.26
CA VAL A 156 8.67 5.52 11.58
C VAL A 156 7.61 5.02 12.55
N MET A 157 6.33 5.00 12.14
CA MET A 157 5.22 4.53 12.97
C MET A 157 5.37 3.06 13.35
N ILE A 158 5.71 2.19 12.40
CA ILE A 158 5.94 0.75 12.64
C ILE A 158 7.17 0.56 13.55
N GLY A 159 8.28 1.25 13.25
CA GLY A 159 9.52 1.12 14.00
C GLY A 159 9.39 1.62 15.44
N ALA A 160 8.96 2.87 15.62
CA ALA A 160 8.79 3.48 16.95
C ALA A 160 7.68 2.79 17.75
N GLY A 161 6.51 2.56 17.14
CA GLY A 161 5.38 1.90 17.80
C GLY A 161 5.71 0.47 18.20
N GLY A 162 6.41 -0.28 17.34
CA GLY A 162 6.86 -1.63 17.62
C GLY A 162 7.88 -1.68 18.76
N ILE A 163 8.91 -0.82 18.74
CA ILE A 163 9.90 -0.76 19.84
C ILE A 163 9.22 -0.40 21.14
N TYR A 164 8.40 0.66 21.15
CA TYR A 164 7.67 1.06 22.34
C TYR A 164 6.83 -0.09 22.90
N SER A 165 6.11 -0.83 22.04
CA SER A 165 5.31 -1.99 22.41
C SER A 165 6.13 -3.12 23.05
N VAL A 166 7.31 -3.43 22.50
CA VAL A 166 8.20 -4.50 23.01
C VAL A 166 8.67 -4.22 24.45
N TRP A 167 8.94 -2.95 24.78
CA TRP A 167 9.54 -2.58 26.06
C TRP A 167 8.52 -2.22 27.13
N THR A 168 7.41 -1.62 26.76
CA THR A 168 6.36 -1.22 27.71
C THR A 168 5.30 -2.29 27.91
N GLY A 169 5.29 -3.34 27.07
CA GLY A 169 4.16 -4.26 26.98
C GLY A 169 2.90 -3.60 26.41
N TRP A 170 2.98 -2.33 26.02
CA TRP A 170 1.86 -1.58 25.47
C TRP A 170 1.47 -2.19 24.13
N SER A 171 0.28 -2.75 24.08
CA SER A 171 -0.32 -3.23 22.85
C SER A 171 -1.24 -2.16 22.30
N VAL A 172 -0.97 -1.71 21.07
CA VAL A 172 -1.89 -0.86 20.30
C VAL A 172 -3.29 -1.49 20.29
N THR A 173 -3.36 -2.81 20.17
CA THR A 173 -4.60 -3.59 20.18
C THR A 173 -5.32 -3.52 21.53
N GLU A 174 -4.60 -3.59 22.66
CA GLU A 174 -5.19 -3.48 24.00
C GLU A 174 -5.61 -2.05 24.34
N TYR A 175 -4.82 -1.05 23.97
CA TYR A 175 -5.19 0.37 24.13
C TYR A 175 -6.46 0.69 23.34
N PHE A 176 -6.51 0.26 22.09
CA PHE A 176 -7.70 0.41 21.27
C PHE A 176 -8.86 -0.41 21.83
N LYS A 177 -8.65 -1.64 22.31
CA LYS A 177 -9.69 -2.41 23.01
C LYS A 177 -10.30 -1.61 24.18
N LYS A 178 -9.45 -1.00 25.02
CA LYS A 178 -9.89 -0.15 26.14
C LYS A 178 -10.57 1.15 25.72
N ASP A 179 -10.13 1.82 24.64
CA ASP A 179 -10.83 3.01 24.09
C ASP A 179 -12.17 2.62 23.42
N ALA A 180 -12.29 1.39 22.89
CA ALA A 180 -13.55 0.83 22.36
C ALA A 180 -14.58 0.56 23.45
N GLU A 181 -14.13 0.08 24.61
CA GLU A 181 -14.96 -0.10 25.81
C GLU A 181 -15.54 1.25 26.29
N VAL A 182 -14.77 2.34 26.15
CA VAL A 182 -15.18 3.69 26.61
C VAL A 182 -16.00 4.45 25.57
N LYS A 183 -15.73 4.26 24.28
CA LYS A 183 -16.44 4.90 23.17
C LYS A 183 -16.94 3.79 22.27
N ASP A 184 -18.25 3.62 22.16
CA ASP A 184 -19.02 2.63 21.37
C ASP A 184 -18.73 2.63 19.83
N LYS A 185 -17.46 2.70 19.45
CA LYS A 185 -16.90 2.84 18.10
C LYS A 185 -15.63 2.01 18.04
N SER A 186 -15.69 0.91 17.28
CA SER A 186 -14.53 0.02 17.07
C SER A 186 -13.30 0.80 16.56
N PRO A 187 -12.21 0.86 17.34
CA PRO A 187 -10.98 1.54 16.95
C PRO A 187 -10.23 0.82 15.83
N ALA A 188 -10.47 -0.49 15.66
CA ALA A 188 -9.98 -1.24 14.51
C ALA A 188 -10.49 -0.64 13.19
N ASP A 189 -11.72 -0.12 13.16
CA ASP A 189 -12.26 0.55 11.98
C ASP A 189 -11.56 1.90 11.71
N LYS A 190 -11.07 2.61 12.74
CA LYS A 190 -10.28 3.84 12.57
C LYS A 190 -8.90 3.54 11.99
N VAL A 191 -8.24 2.50 12.49
CA VAL A 191 -6.93 2.05 11.98
C VAL A 191 -7.07 1.56 10.54
N ALA A 192 -8.09 0.74 10.26
CA ALA A 192 -8.38 0.28 8.90
C ALA A 192 -8.65 1.47 7.95
N LEU A 193 -9.45 2.45 8.38
CA LEU A 193 -9.71 3.66 7.60
C LEU A 193 -8.41 4.42 7.31
N LEU A 194 -7.52 4.59 8.29
CA LEU A 194 -6.24 5.27 8.11
C LEU A 194 -5.37 4.52 7.09
N VAL A 195 -5.21 3.21 7.24
CA VAL A 195 -4.40 2.38 6.33
C VAL A 195 -4.95 2.42 4.91
N PHE A 196 -6.25 2.20 4.71
CA PHE A 196 -6.86 2.23 3.38
C PHE A 196 -6.85 3.63 2.75
N SER A 197 -6.99 4.68 3.57
CA SER A 197 -6.85 6.06 3.09
C SER A 197 -5.42 6.37 2.65
N ALA A 198 -4.41 5.90 3.38
CA ALA A 198 -3.01 6.04 2.97
C ALA A 198 -2.74 5.35 1.63
N PHE A 199 -3.24 4.12 1.45
CA PHE A 199 -3.14 3.39 0.18
C PHE A 199 -3.79 4.15 -0.98
N LEU A 200 -4.98 4.71 -0.75
CA LEU A 200 -5.69 5.51 -1.74
C LEU A 200 -4.91 6.78 -2.11
N LEU A 201 -4.41 7.53 -1.14
CA LEU A 201 -3.69 8.78 -1.37
C LEU A 201 -2.34 8.55 -2.07
N ILE A 202 -1.58 7.53 -1.65
CA ILE A 202 -0.34 7.14 -2.31
C ILE A 202 -0.65 6.70 -3.75
N GLY A 203 -1.64 5.81 -3.93
CA GLY A 203 -2.05 5.34 -5.25
C GLY A 203 -2.44 6.47 -6.19
N LEU A 204 -3.27 7.42 -5.74
CA LEU A 204 -3.67 8.60 -6.52
C LEU A 204 -2.49 9.50 -6.87
N GLY A 205 -1.60 9.77 -5.91
CA GLY A 205 -0.42 10.61 -6.14
C GLY A 205 0.54 10.02 -7.17
N VAL A 206 0.84 8.72 -7.04
CA VAL A 206 1.72 8.02 -7.98
C VAL A 206 1.05 7.87 -9.36
N PHE A 207 -0.25 7.57 -9.42
CA PHE A 207 -1.00 7.49 -10.69
C PHE A 207 -1.05 8.84 -11.41
N TYR A 208 -1.23 9.93 -10.67
CA TYR A 208 -1.18 11.26 -11.25
C TYR A 208 0.17 11.53 -11.93
N MET A 209 1.27 11.22 -11.25
CA MET A 209 2.63 11.45 -11.76
C MET A 209 3.01 10.53 -12.93
N LEU A 210 2.73 9.22 -12.83
CA LEU A 210 3.19 8.22 -13.81
C LEU A 210 2.17 7.92 -14.91
N GLY A 211 0.89 8.23 -14.69
CA GLY A 211 -0.19 7.97 -15.64
C GLY A 211 -0.76 9.25 -16.22
N ILE A 212 -1.32 10.12 -15.38
CA ILE A 212 -2.07 11.30 -15.84
C ILE A 212 -1.16 12.31 -16.55
N VAL A 213 -0.05 12.74 -15.91
CA VAL A 213 0.87 13.73 -16.50
C VAL A 213 1.42 13.31 -17.88
N PRO A 214 2.03 12.12 -18.05
CA PRO A 214 2.52 11.70 -19.36
C PRO A 214 1.37 11.38 -20.33
N GLY A 215 0.22 10.88 -19.84
CA GLY A 215 -0.96 10.62 -20.65
C GLY A 215 -1.55 11.89 -21.26
N LEU A 216 -1.65 12.98 -20.49
CA LEU A 216 -2.09 14.29 -20.99
C LEU A 216 -1.12 14.84 -22.05
N LYS A 217 0.20 14.70 -21.85
CA LYS A 217 1.18 15.08 -22.87
C LYS A 217 1.05 14.27 -24.17
N ILE A 218 0.74 12.98 -24.09
CA ILE A 218 0.48 12.17 -25.29
C ILE A 218 -0.75 12.66 -26.04
N LEU A 219 -1.85 12.93 -25.32
CA LEU A 219 -3.08 13.43 -25.92
C LEU A 219 -2.87 14.80 -26.56
N ASP A 220 -2.11 15.67 -25.92
CA ASP A 220 -1.75 16.98 -26.46
C ASP A 220 -0.87 16.85 -27.71
N ALA A 221 0.13 15.95 -27.64
CA ALA A 221 1.05 15.68 -28.75
C ALA A 221 0.38 15.09 -30.00
N GLU A 222 -0.88 14.66 -29.93
CA GLU A 222 -1.63 14.27 -31.14
C GLU A 222 -1.86 15.42 -32.10
N LYS A 223 -1.92 16.65 -31.58
CA LYS A 223 -2.16 17.88 -32.34
C LYS A 223 -0.88 18.60 -32.74
N TRP A 224 0.27 18.14 -32.28
CA TRP A 224 1.57 18.75 -32.55
C TRP A 224 1.98 18.61 -34.01
N ASP A 225 2.70 19.60 -34.50
CA ASP A 225 3.10 19.69 -35.91
C ASP A 225 4.16 18.65 -36.26
N LYS A 226 4.00 18.03 -37.43
CA LYS A 226 4.95 17.06 -37.98
C LYS A 226 6.10 17.80 -38.64
N THR A 227 7.25 17.82 -38.00
CA THR A 227 8.43 18.55 -38.47
C THR A 227 9.55 17.58 -38.84
N PRO A 228 10.15 17.70 -40.04
CA PRO A 228 11.36 16.96 -40.39
C PRO A 228 12.49 17.30 -39.40
N CYS A 229 13.04 16.30 -38.75
CA CYS A 229 14.19 16.45 -37.84
C CYS A 229 15.38 15.62 -38.30
N ARG A 230 16.58 16.14 -38.09
CA ARG A 230 17.83 15.42 -38.32
C ARG A 230 18.29 14.77 -37.03
N ILE A 231 18.55 13.46 -37.06
CA ILE A 231 19.15 12.75 -35.94
C ILE A 231 20.63 13.14 -35.83
N ILE A 232 21.03 13.79 -34.74
CA ILE A 232 22.40 14.22 -34.48
C ILE A 232 23.22 13.06 -33.91
N SER A 233 22.68 12.39 -32.89
CA SER A 233 23.31 11.24 -32.25
C SER A 233 22.25 10.22 -31.87
N SER A 234 22.63 8.94 -31.92
CA SER A 234 21.73 7.85 -31.58
C SER A 234 22.54 6.72 -30.98
N SER A 235 22.31 6.45 -29.71
CA SER A 235 23.05 5.42 -28.99
C SER A 235 22.19 4.79 -27.90
N VAL A 236 22.50 3.54 -27.58
CA VAL A 236 21.92 2.91 -26.39
C VAL A 236 22.71 3.40 -25.21
N GLY A 237 22.05 4.21 -24.40
CA GLY A 237 22.66 4.65 -23.17
C GLY A 237 22.82 3.51 -22.20
N SER A 238 23.92 3.50 -21.45
CA SER A 238 24.25 2.50 -20.44
C SER A 238 24.55 3.24 -19.16
N HIS A 239 23.56 3.29 -18.29
CA HIS A 239 23.73 3.85 -16.97
C HIS A 239 24.45 2.85 -16.07
N SER A 240 25.78 2.82 -16.14
CA SER A 240 26.60 1.99 -15.25
C SER A 240 26.73 2.67 -13.89
N GLY A 241 25.88 2.28 -12.94
CA GLY A 241 26.14 2.55 -11.54
C GLY A 241 27.08 1.51 -10.93
N ARG A 242 27.43 1.70 -9.65
CA ARG A 242 28.04 0.68 -8.78
C ARG A 242 27.19 -0.62 -8.70
N ASN A 243 25.97 -0.59 -9.29
CA ASN A 243 24.85 -1.52 -9.16
C ASN A 243 24.41 -2.21 -10.49
N GLY A 244 25.12 -2.01 -11.61
CA GLY A 244 24.76 -2.59 -12.92
C GLY A 244 24.43 -1.54 -13.99
N ALA A 245 24.25 -1.99 -15.24
CA ALA A 245 23.91 -1.14 -16.38
C ALA A 245 22.41 -1.22 -16.68
N THR A 246 21.72 -0.09 -16.55
CA THR A 246 20.36 0.12 -17.06
C THR A 246 20.45 0.82 -18.41
N TYR A 247 19.62 0.45 -19.38
CA TYR A 247 19.72 0.97 -20.74
C TYR A 247 18.63 1.99 -21.06
N SER A 248 19.04 3.16 -21.57
CA SER A 248 18.17 4.21 -22.10
C SER A 248 18.28 4.29 -23.63
N VAL A 249 17.27 4.89 -24.25
CA VAL A 249 17.38 5.37 -25.63
C VAL A 249 17.91 6.80 -25.55
N ASP A 250 19.15 7.02 -25.99
CA ASP A 250 19.72 8.37 -26.11
C ASP A 250 19.78 8.76 -27.58
N ILE A 251 18.75 9.48 -28.03
CA ILE A 251 18.66 10.01 -29.39
C ILE A 251 18.57 11.52 -29.29
N MET A 252 19.57 12.23 -29.81
CA MET A 252 19.54 13.68 -29.98
C MET A 252 19.13 14.01 -31.42
N TYR A 253 18.23 14.97 -31.59
CA TYR A 253 17.79 15.44 -32.90
C TYR A 253 17.68 16.96 -32.93
N SER A 254 17.91 17.55 -34.11
CA SER A 254 17.62 18.96 -34.39
C SER A 254 16.48 19.11 -35.39
N TYR A 255 15.79 20.23 -35.27
CA TYR A 255 14.69 20.63 -36.13
C TYR A 255 14.67 22.16 -36.19
N GLU A 256 13.97 22.69 -37.19
CA GLU A 256 13.90 24.13 -37.43
C GLU A 256 12.44 24.57 -37.35
N VAL A 257 12.20 25.67 -36.63
CA VAL A 257 10.89 26.34 -36.54
C VAL A 257 11.15 27.82 -36.74
N ASP A 258 10.45 28.44 -37.69
CA ASP A 258 10.55 29.89 -37.99
C ASP A 258 12.00 30.40 -38.19
N GLY A 259 12.84 29.61 -38.86
CA GLY A 259 14.24 29.99 -39.12
C GLY A 259 15.20 29.79 -37.94
N ARG A 260 14.73 29.24 -36.82
CA ARG A 260 15.51 28.97 -35.61
C ARG A 260 15.73 27.48 -35.42
N GLU A 261 16.99 27.09 -35.22
CA GLU A 261 17.35 25.70 -34.91
C GLU A 261 17.04 25.39 -33.43
N TYR A 262 16.32 24.29 -33.21
CA TYR A 262 16.04 23.70 -31.91
C TYR A 262 16.65 22.30 -31.82
N ARG A 263 16.89 21.85 -30.59
CA ARG A 263 17.38 20.49 -30.30
C ARG A 263 16.56 19.85 -29.20
N SER A 264 16.45 18.54 -29.25
CA SER A 264 15.79 17.75 -28.21
C SER A 264 16.38 16.35 -28.15
N SER A 265 16.35 15.75 -26.95
CA SER A 265 16.70 14.35 -26.72
C SER A 265 15.51 13.50 -26.29
N GLN A 266 14.30 14.05 -26.41
CA GLN A 266 13.09 13.41 -25.92
C GLN A 266 12.56 12.38 -26.94
N TYR A 267 12.81 11.10 -26.65
CA TYR A 267 12.27 10.00 -27.44
C TYR A 267 10.77 9.78 -27.21
N ASN A 268 10.33 9.72 -25.95
CA ASN A 268 8.92 9.56 -25.56
C ASN A 268 8.60 10.33 -24.26
N PHE A 269 7.33 10.35 -23.85
CA PHE A 269 6.88 11.05 -22.64
C PHE A 269 7.00 10.24 -21.35
N MET A 270 7.46 8.98 -21.41
CA MET A 270 7.61 8.17 -20.21
C MET A 270 8.79 8.66 -19.37
N LEU A 271 8.52 8.93 -18.09
CA LEU A 271 9.51 9.34 -17.11
C LEU A 271 10.50 8.19 -16.85
N GLY A 272 11.75 8.38 -17.23
CA GLY A 272 12.85 7.50 -16.80
C GLY A 272 12.83 6.12 -17.42
N SER A 273 12.63 6.01 -18.74
CA SER A 273 12.59 4.78 -19.57
C SER A 273 13.92 4.01 -19.64
N SER A 274 14.67 3.97 -18.54
CA SER A 274 15.84 3.12 -18.37
C SER A 274 15.36 1.73 -17.95
N SER A 275 15.54 0.72 -18.81
CA SER A 275 15.13 -0.66 -18.55
C SER A 275 16.31 -1.65 -18.66
N SER A 276 16.17 -2.84 -18.09
CA SER A 276 17.19 -3.92 -18.19
C SER A 276 17.35 -4.49 -19.61
N GLY A 277 16.34 -4.31 -20.48
CA GLY A 277 16.30 -4.84 -21.84
C GLY A 277 17.12 -4.02 -22.83
N ARG A 278 18.44 -4.29 -22.91
CA ARG A 278 19.35 -3.66 -23.88
C ARG A 278 18.88 -3.83 -25.32
N GLU A 279 18.36 -5.01 -25.65
CA GLU A 279 18.04 -5.42 -27.01
C GLU A 279 16.88 -4.59 -27.58
N GLY A 280 15.77 -4.46 -26.86
CA GLY A 280 14.66 -3.59 -27.28
C GLY A 280 15.06 -2.12 -27.40
N LYS A 281 15.98 -1.65 -26.55
CA LYS A 281 16.53 -0.28 -26.63
C LYS A 281 17.44 -0.12 -27.85
N LYS A 282 18.25 -1.14 -28.18
CA LYS A 282 19.08 -1.20 -29.38
C LYS A 282 18.24 -1.21 -30.65
N GLU A 283 17.12 -1.93 -30.65
CA GLU A 283 16.19 -1.95 -31.78
C GLU A 283 15.56 -0.57 -32.05
N ILE A 284 15.24 0.19 -30.99
CA ILE A 284 14.79 1.58 -31.15
C ILE A 284 15.92 2.42 -31.75
N VAL A 285 17.12 2.39 -31.17
CA VAL A 285 18.28 3.17 -31.64
C VAL A 285 18.63 2.85 -33.10
N ASN A 286 18.58 1.58 -33.50
CA ASN A 286 18.84 1.15 -34.87
C ASN A 286 17.83 1.71 -35.89
N ARG A 287 16.61 2.06 -35.46
CA ARG A 287 15.60 2.70 -36.32
C ARG A 287 15.89 4.18 -36.58
N TYR A 288 16.71 4.82 -35.73
CA TYR A 288 17.05 6.23 -35.84
C TYR A 288 18.58 6.40 -35.97
N PRO A 289 19.21 5.98 -37.08
CA PRO A 289 20.66 6.12 -37.23
C PRO A 289 21.07 7.60 -37.27
N ALA A 290 22.25 7.92 -36.71
CA ALA A 290 22.78 9.28 -36.76
C ALA A 290 22.94 9.76 -38.21
N GLY A 291 22.61 11.03 -38.46
CA GLY A 291 22.58 11.65 -39.78
C GLY A 291 21.28 11.46 -40.57
N SER A 292 20.41 10.51 -40.17
CA SER A 292 19.13 10.29 -40.85
C SER A 292 18.13 11.42 -40.61
N ILE A 293 17.18 11.56 -41.54
CA ILE A 293 16.02 12.44 -41.39
C ILE A 293 14.87 11.59 -40.89
N SER A 294 14.18 12.06 -39.86
CA SER A 294 12.99 11.45 -39.26
C SER A 294 11.90 12.51 -39.09
N THR A 295 10.71 12.09 -38.66
CA THR A 295 9.65 13.02 -38.28
C THR A 295 9.62 13.14 -36.76
N CYS A 296 9.77 14.37 -36.26
CA CYS A 296 9.45 14.71 -34.88
C CYS A 296 8.10 15.43 -34.81
N TYR A 297 7.54 15.49 -33.62
CA TYR A 297 6.33 16.24 -33.32
C TYR A 297 6.72 17.41 -32.44
N VAL A 298 6.42 18.63 -32.87
CA VAL A 298 6.81 19.87 -32.19
C VAL A 298 5.57 20.56 -31.65
N ASN A 299 5.61 20.98 -30.39
CA ASN A 299 4.53 21.75 -29.78
C ASN A 299 4.45 23.15 -30.43
N PRO A 300 3.32 23.51 -31.07
CA PRO A 300 3.17 24.83 -31.70
C PRO A 300 3.13 25.99 -30.69
N GLU A 301 2.73 25.74 -29.44
CA GLU A 301 2.70 26.77 -28.39
C GLU A 301 4.07 27.00 -27.75
N ASP A 302 4.94 25.98 -27.76
CA ASP A 302 6.31 26.03 -27.22
C ASP A 302 7.24 25.18 -28.10
N PRO A 303 7.88 25.78 -29.12
CA PRO A 303 8.77 25.07 -30.03
C PRO A 303 9.98 24.40 -29.36
N SER A 304 10.27 24.69 -28.08
CA SER A 304 11.29 23.96 -27.34
C SER A 304 10.83 22.55 -26.93
N ASP A 305 9.51 22.30 -26.82
CA ASP A 305 8.95 21.00 -26.49
C ASP A 305 8.68 20.16 -27.75
N SER A 306 9.32 19.00 -27.85
CA SER A 306 9.18 18.09 -28.99
C SER A 306 9.42 16.65 -28.59
N VAL A 307 8.89 15.73 -29.40
CA VAL A 307 9.00 14.28 -29.17
C VAL A 307 9.19 13.51 -30.49
N LEU A 308 10.01 12.45 -30.48
CA LEU A 308 10.15 11.55 -31.64
C LEU A 308 9.02 10.53 -31.74
N ASN A 309 8.60 9.98 -30.60
CA ASN A 309 7.57 8.95 -30.52
C ASN A 309 6.52 9.32 -29.47
N ARG A 310 5.35 9.75 -29.96
CA ARG A 310 4.17 10.08 -29.16
C ARG A 310 3.21 8.91 -28.92
N ASN A 311 3.53 7.71 -29.40
CA ASN A 311 2.63 6.55 -29.28
C ASN A 311 2.66 5.97 -27.86
N LEU A 312 1.56 5.33 -27.48
CA LEU A 312 1.48 4.55 -26.25
C LEU A 312 2.46 3.37 -26.34
N SER A 313 3.46 3.34 -25.47
CA SER A 313 4.37 2.21 -25.32
C SER A 313 3.85 1.21 -24.28
N TRP A 314 4.29 -0.04 -24.35
CA TRP A 314 4.02 -1.05 -23.31
C TRP A 314 4.51 -0.64 -21.91
N GLU A 315 5.45 0.31 -21.84
CA GLU A 315 5.94 0.88 -20.58
C GLU A 315 4.83 1.61 -19.82
N PHE A 316 3.77 2.09 -20.50
CA PHE A 316 2.60 2.69 -19.83
C PHE A 316 1.83 1.69 -18.96
N LEU A 317 2.01 0.38 -19.14
CA LEU A 317 1.42 -0.61 -18.22
C LEU A 317 1.93 -0.45 -16.79
N PHE A 318 3.14 0.09 -16.58
CA PHE A 318 3.62 0.40 -15.23
C PHE A 318 2.78 1.47 -14.54
N ALA A 319 2.11 2.36 -15.29
CA ALA A 319 1.16 3.31 -14.74
C ALA A 319 -0.13 2.65 -14.21
N LEU A 320 -0.36 1.35 -14.48
CA LEU A 320 -1.48 0.59 -13.90
C LEU A 320 -1.17 0.04 -12.51
N ILE A 321 0.10 -0.06 -12.09
CA ILE A 321 0.46 -0.56 -10.76
C ILE A 321 -0.18 0.30 -9.65
N PRO A 322 -0.12 1.65 -9.70
CA PRO A 322 -0.82 2.50 -8.72
C PRO A 322 -2.34 2.30 -8.70
N VAL A 323 -2.96 1.87 -9.80
CA VAL A 323 -4.41 1.64 -9.87
C VAL A 323 -4.82 0.51 -8.92
N ALA A 324 -4.00 -0.51 -8.73
CA ALA A 324 -4.27 -1.56 -7.75
C ALA A 324 -4.34 -0.99 -6.31
N PHE A 325 -3.47 -0.05 -5.95
CA PHE A 325 -3.51 0.63 -4.65
C PHE A 325 -4.76 1.49 -4.50
N ILE A 326 -5.17 2.19 -5.57
CA ILE A 326 -6.41 2.97 -5.59
C ILE A 326 -7.62 2.06 -5.35
N ILE A 327 -7.70 0.92 -6.05
CA ILE A 327 -8.81 -0.04 -5.90
C ILE A 327 -8.85 -0.59 -4.47
N VAL A 328 -7.71 -1.07 -3.94
CA VAL A 328 -7.63 -1.63 -2.58
C VAL A 328 -7.98 -0.56 -1.54
N GLY A 329 -7.44 0.65 -1.68
CA GLY A 329 -7.72 1.78 -0.78
C GLY A 329 -9.19 2.20 -0.84
N ALA A 330 -9.76 2.42 -2.03
CA ALA A 330 -11.14 2.85 -2.21
C ALA A 330 -12.15 1.79 -1.73
N LEU A 331 -11.94 0.52 -2.08
CA LEU A 331 -12.80 -0.57 -1.60
C LEU A 331 -12.70 -0.72 -0.08
N GLY A 332 -11.48 -0.67 0.49
CA GLY A 332 -11.27 -0.75 1.93
C GLY A 332 -11.94 0.39 2.69
N VAL A 333 -11.84 1.63 2.20
CA VAL A 333 -12.55 2.80 2.75
C VAL A 333 -14.08 2.59 2.63
N TYR A 334 -14.57 2.24 1.44
CA TYR A 334 -16.00 2.03 1.19
C TYR A 334 -16.61 0.96 2.09
N TYR A 335 -15.99 -0.22 2.19
CA TYR A 335 -16.50 -1.32 3.02
C TYR A 335 -16.44 -0.98 4.51
N THR A 336 -15.38 -0.30 4.96
CA THR A 336 -15.26 0.16 6.36
C THR A 336 -16.35 1.19 6.69
N LEU A 337 -16.59 2.17 5.82
CA LEU A 337 -17.65 3.17 6.01
C LEU A 337 -19.06 2.56 5.91
N LYS A 338 -19.28 1.63 4.97
CA LYS A 338 -20.55 0.90 4.83
C LYS A 338 -20.85 0.05 6.06
N LYS A 339 -19.85 -0.65 6.60
CA LYS A 339 -19.97 -1.41 7.85
C LYS A 339 -20.37 -0.49 9.01
N ARG A 340 -19.75 0.69 9.13
CA ARG A 340 -20.10 1.68 10.17
C ARG A 340 -21.53 2.21 10.00
N ARG A 341 -21.94 2.56 8.77
CA ARG A 341 -23.30 3.00 8.47
C ARG A 341 -24.34 1.93 8.78
N LYS A 342 -24.09 0.68 8.38
CA LYS A 342 -25.00 -0.45 8.66
C LYS A 342 -25.09 -0.73 10.15
N ALA A 343 -23.98 -0.70 10.89
CA ALA A 343 -23.99 -0.86 12.34
C ALA A 343 -24.79 0.27 13.03
N SER A 344 -24.67 1.51 12.56
CA SER A 344 -25.47 2.63 13.08
C SER A 344 -26.95 2.54 12.70
N ALA A 345 -27.27 2.05 11.50
CA ALA A 345 -28.65 1.87 11.03
C ALA A 345 -29.33 0.67 11.71
N GLU A 346 -28.66 -0.48 11.85
CA GLU A 346 -29.17 -1.64 12.58
C GLU A 346 -29.35 -1.31 14.07
N PHE A 347 -28.49 -0.47 14.67
CA PHE A 347 -28.68 0.03 16.02
C PHE A 347 -29.92 0.93 16.14
N ALA A 348 -30.16 1.82 15.17
CA ALA A 348 -31.35 2.67 15.12
C ALA A 348 -32.65 1.89 14.81
N GLU A 349 -32.56 0.81 14.04
CA GLU A 349 -33.68 -0.04 13.65
C GLU A 349 -34.04 -1.07 14.74
N TYR A 350 -33.05 -1.57 15.49
CA TYR A 350 -33.24 -2.41 16.68
C TYR A 350 -34.01 -1.69 17.79
N ASP A 351 -33.78 -0.39 17.98
CA ASP A 351 -34.51 0.45 18.93
C ASP A 351 -36.01 0.62 18.55
N SER A 352 -36.39 0.24 17.33
CA SER A 352 -37.74 0.50 16.77
C SER A 352 -38.59 -0.73 16.45
N ARG A 353 -38.05 -1.96 16.52
CA ARG A 353 -38.80 -3.18 16.15
C ARG A 353 -39.29 -3.97 17.36
N SER A 354 -40.60 -3.88 17.59
CA SER A 354 -41.39 -4.93 18.23
C SER A 354 -41.44 -6.19 17.36
N LEU A 355 -41.19 -7.32 18.03
CA LEU A 355 -41.18 -8.72 17.59
C LEU A 355 -42.32 -9.10 16.65
N ASP A 356 -41.99 -9.70 15.50
CA ASP A 356 -42.85 -10.66 14.79
C ASP A 356 -42.01 -11.37 13.70
N ASP A 357 -41.24 -12.41 14.06
CA ASP A 357 -40.91 -13.49 13.12
C ASP A 357 -40.35 -14.73 13.87
N TYR A 358 -41.25 -15.64 14.27
CA TYR A 358 -40.88 -16.99 14.74
C TYR A 358 -41.12 -18.01 13.63
N SER A 359 -40.17 -18.14 12.70
CA SER A 359 -40.20 -19.25 11.73
C SER A 359 -39.69 -20.54 12.38
N SER A 360 -40.59 -21.51 12.58
CA SER A 360 -40.31 -22.86 13.07
C SER A 360 -39.94 -23.78 11.91
N GLY A 361 -38.73 -24.33 11.96
CA GLY A 361 -38.20 -25.30 10.99
C GLY A 361 -36.75 -25.66 11.33
N GLU A 362 -36.32 -26.86 10.95
CA GLU A 362 -34.93 -27.30 11.14
C GLU A 362 -34.01 -26.53 10.18
N ILE A 363 -33.08 -25.74 10.72
CA ILE A 363 -32.30 -24.79 9.92
C ILE A 363 -30.82 -25.18 9.89
N VAL A 364 -30.29 -25.39 8.68
CA VAL A 364 -28.85 -25.60 8.45
C VAL A 364 -28.12 -24.25 8.58
N LEU A 365 -27.13 -24.19 9.48
CA LEU A 365 -26.33 -22.99 9.70
C LEU A 365 -25.18 -22.91 8.69
N LYS A 366 -24.87 -21.70 8.21
CA LYS A 366 -23.69 -21.42 7.38
C LYS A 366 -22.58 -20.80 8.25
N PRO A 367 -21.30 -21.19 8.06
CA PRO A 367 -20.22 -20.64 8.85
C PRO A 367 -19.96 -19.16 8.53
N VAL A 368 -19.50 -18.38 9.52
CA VAL A 368 -19.27 -16.92 9.42
C VAL A 368 -18.19 -16.56 8.39
N THR A 369 -17.12 -17.36 8.31
CA THR A 369 -16.04 -17.23 7.32
C THR A 369 -15.83 -18.57 6.63
N GLY A 370 -16.22 -18.67 5.36
CA GLY A 370 -16.02 -19.89 4.59
C GLY A 370 -14.57 -20.02 4.08
N PRO A 371 -14.02 -21.26 4.00
CA PRO A 371 -12.64 -21.50 3.55
C PRO A 371 -12.38 -20.98 2.12
N PHE A 372 -13.42 -20.92 1.28
CA PHE A 372 -13.34 -20.31 -0.05
C PHE A 372 -12.99 -18.83 -0.02
N LYS A 373 -13.62 -18.03 0.86
CA LYS A 373 -13.33 -16.60 0.98
C LYS A 373 -11.91 -16.36 1.51
N ALA A 374 -11.47 -17.20 2.46
CA ALA A 374 -10.11 -17.15 2.99
C ALA A 374 -9.07 -17.46 1.90
N PHE A 375 -9.31 -18.50 1.08
CA PHE A 375 -8.44 -18.85 -0.03
C PHE A 375 -8.33 -17.73 -1.07
N ILE A 376 -9.45 -17.21 -1.56
CA ILE A 376 -9.45 -16.10 -2.51
C ILE A 376 -8.74 -14.88 -1.92
N GLY A 377 -9.01 -14.51 -0.67
CA GLY A 377 -8.33 -13.42 0.01
C GLY A 377 -6.81 -13.62 0.11
N SER A 378 -6.36 -14.84 0.40
CA SER A 378 -4.93 -15.17 0.47
C SER A 378 -4.24 -15.05 -0.90
N ILE A 379 -4.90 -15.45 -1.99
CA ILE A 379 -4.35 -15.31 -3.35
C ILE A 379 -4.16 -13.84 -3.69
N PHE A 380 -5.19 -13.00 -3.45
CA PHE A 380 -5.10 -11.57 -3.73
C PHE A 380 -3.97 -10.92 -2.93
N LEU A 381 -3.87 -11.23 -1.63
CA LEU A 381 -2.82 -10.69 -0.77
C LEU A 381 -1.43 -11.11 -1.24
N ALA A 382 -1.23 -12.40 -1.52
CA ALA A 382 0.05 -12.93 -1.98
C ALA A 382 0.42 -12.38 -3.36
N GLY A 383 -0.51 -12.34 -4.31
CA GLY A 383 -0.28 -11.83 -5.66
C GLY A 383 0.05 -10.34 -5.66
N PHE A 384 -0.67 -9.54 -4.89
CA PHE A 384 -0.42 -8.10 -4.76
C PHE A 384 0.96 -7.83 -4.15
N TRP A 385 1.25 -8.43 -2.99
CA TRP A 385 2.51 -8.22 -2.28
C TRP A 385 3.72 -8.69 -3.08
N ASN A 386 3.68 -9.94 -3.58
CA ASN A 386 4.80 -10.51 -4.33
C ASN A 386 4.94 -9.86 -5.71
N GLY A 387 3.86 -9.38 -6.33
CA GLY A 387 3.91 -8.66 -7.61
C GLY A 387 4.61 -7.30 -7.52
N ILE A 388 4.42 -6.57 -6.41
CA ILE A 388 5.16 -5.31 -6.18
C ILE A 388 6.64 -5.62 -5.90
N LEU A 389 6.90 -6.60 -5.02
CA LEU A 389 8.28 -6.95 -4.66
C LEU A 389 9.07 -7.53 -5.82
N SER A 390 8.43 -8.25 -6.76
CA SER A 390 9.13 -8.89 -7.86
C SER A 390 9.89 -7.89 -8.74
N ILE A 391 9.44 -6.64 -8.83
CA ILE A 391 10.13 -5.58 -9.60
C ILE A 391 11.52 -5.30 -8.98
N PHE A 392 11.56 -5.11 -7.66
CA PHE A 392 12.79 -4.85 -6.93
C PHE A 392 13.68 -6.09 -6.81
N ILE A 393 13.07 -7.28 -6.64
CA ILE A 393 13.79 -8.56 -6.64
C ILE A 393 14.44 -8.80 -8.01
N TYR A 394 13.73 -8.57 -9.10
CA TYR A 394 14.27 -8.70 -10.46
C TYR A 394 15.48 -7.77 -10.66
N GLN A 395 15.39 -6.52 -10.20
CA GLN A 395 16.51 -5.58 -10.19
C GLN A 395 17.70 -6.14 -9.38
N CYS A 396 17.47 -6.65 -8.16
CA CYS A 396 18.51 -7.28 -7.36
C CYS A 396 19.15 -8.46 -8.09
N ILE A 397 18.36 -9.43 -8.58
CA ILE A 397 18.84 -10.63 -9.27
C ILE A 397 19.73 -10.25 -10.45
N ILE A 398 19.31 -9.27 -11.27
CA ILE A 398 20.13 -8.78 -12.38
C ILE A 398 21.45 -8.18 -11.88
N GLY A 399 21.42 -7.38 -10.81
CA GLY A 399 22.63 -6.82 -10.20
C GLY A 399 23.60 -7.91 -9.77
N TRP A 400 23.10 -8.96 -9.11
CA TRP A 400 23.87 -10.14 -8.69
C TRP A 400 24.44 -10.92 -9.88
N MET A 401 23.63 -11.26 -10.88
CA MET A 401 24.07 -11.98 -12.08
C MET A 401 25.15 -11.24 -12.87
N LYS A 402 25.13 -9.90 -12.84
CA LYS A 402 26.10 -9.02 -13.51
C LYS A 402 27.34 -8.73 -12.65
N GLY A 403 27.50 -9.39 -11.50
CA GLY A 403 28.66 -9.22 -10.60
C GLY A 403 28.69 -7.89 -9.86
N ARG A 404 27.55 -7.19 -9.74
CA ARG A 404 27.42 -5.89 -9.04
C ARG A 404 26.22 -5.92 -8.08
N PRO A 405 26.31 -6.71 -6.98
CA PRO A 405 25.21 -6.88 -6.04
C PRO A 405 24.82 -5.56 -5.38
N GLU A 406 23.53 -5.24 -5.42
CA GLU A 406 22.95 -4.11 -4.69
C GLU A 406 22.78 -4.48 -3.21
N TRP A 407 23.88 -4.54 -2.46
CA TRP A 407 23.86 -5.04 -1.08
C TRP A 407 22.85 -4.34 -0.18
N PHE A 408 22.77 -3.01 -0.26
CA PHE A 408 21.79 -2.25 0.52
C PHE A 408 20.36 -2.64 0.18
N LEU A 409 19.99 -2.62 -1.11
CA LEU A 409 18.64 -3.01 -1.55
C LEU A 409 18.36 -4.49 -1.23
N THR A 410 19.34 -5.37 -1.42
CA THR A 410 19.22 -6.81 -1.17
C THR A 410 18.90 -7.07 0.30
N ILE A 411 19.72 -6.53 1.22
CA ILE A 411 19.51 -6.67 2.67
C ILE A 411 18.17 -6.03 3.07
N PHE A 412 17.85 -4.87 2.50
CA PHE A 412 16.59 -4.18 2.73
C PHE A 412 15.37 -5.01 2.31
N LEU A 413 15.44 -5.73 1.19
CA LEU A 413 14.34 -6.55 0.68
C LEU A 413 14.13 -7.87 1.43
N VAL A 414 15.15 -8.42 2.10
CA VAL A 414 15.06 -9.70 2.83
C VAL A 414 13.78 -9.82 3.68
N PRO A 415 13.46 -8.89 4.61
CA PRO A 415 12.24 -9.00 5.41
C PRO A 415 10.96 -8.97 4.60
N PHE A 416 10.90 -8.19 3.52
CA PHE A 416 9.73 -8.12 2.65
C PHE A 416 9.54 -9.40 1.85
N VAL A 417 10.63 -10.02 1.39
CA VAL A 417 10.62 -11.33 0.71
C VAL A 417 10.16 -12.42 1.66
N LEU A 418 10.68 -12.46 2.89
CA LEU A 418 10.23 -13.42 3.91
C LEU A 418 8.72 -13.28 4.19
N LEU A 419 8.22 -12.04 4.24
CA LEU A 419 6.78 -11.79 4.38
C LEU A 419 6.00 -12.26 3.13
N GLY A 420 6.55 -12.10 1.93
CA GLY A 420 5.96 -12.61 0.70
C GLY A 420 5.86 -14.13 0.65
N LEU A 421 6.90 -14.83 1.13
CA LEU A 421 6.91 -16.29 1.29
C LEU A 421 5.87 -16.75 2.32
N LEU A 422 5.70 -16.01 3.42
CA LEU A 422 4.63 -16.28 4.39
C LEU A 422 3.25 -16.20 3.73
N PHE A 423 3.00 -15.20 2.87
CA PHE A 423 1.72 -15.11 2.16
C PHE A 423 1.51 -16.27 1.17
N LEU A 424 2.55 -16.73 0.49
CA LEU A 424 2.45 -17.94 -0.36
C LEU A 424 2.14 -19.19 0.48
N PHE A 425 2.73 -19.31 1.66
CA PHE A 425 2.39 -20.37 2.62
C PHE A 425 0.92 -20.28 3.08
N LEU A 426 0.39 -19.07 3.29
CA LEU A 426 -1.03 -18.86 3.61
C LEU A 426 -1.95 -19.27 2.45
N VAL A 427 -1.54 -19.06 1.19
CA VAL A 427 -2.28 -19.55 0.02
C VAL A 427 -2.34 -21.08 0.02
N LEU A 428 -1.20 -21.74 0.22
CA LEU A 428 -1.12 -23.21 0.24
C LEU A 428 -1.98 -23.79 1.37
N THR A 429 -1.91 -23.24 2.58
CA THR A 429 -2.71 -23.71 3.72
C THR A 429 -4.21 -23.45 3.52
N SER A 430 -4.58 -22.30 2.94
CA SER A 430 -5.98 -21.99 2.62
C SER A 430 -6.53 -22.88 1.50
N PHE A 431 -5.69 -23.27 0.54
CA PHE A 431 -6.05 -24.23 -0.51
C PHE A 431 -6.37 -25.60 0.09
N ILE A 432 -5.50 -26.13 0.95
CA ILE A 432 -5.74 -27.41 1.64
C ILE A 432 -7.03 -27.35 2.46
N SER A 433 -7.34 -26.20 3.05
CA SER A 433 -8.60 -25.97 3.79
C SER A 433 -9.86 -26.08 2.92
N LEU A 434 -9.77 -25.90 1.59
CA LEU A 434 -10.90 -26.15 0.68
C LEU A 434 -11.26 -27.64 0.56
N LEU A 435 -10.26 -28.51 0.75
CA LEU A 435 -10.38 -29.96 0.70
C LEU A 435 -10.78 -30.56 2.05
N ASN A 436 -10.90 -29.72 3.08
CA ASN A 436 -11.34 -30.15 4.39
C ASN A 436 -12.81 -30.59 4.35
N PRO A 437 -13.18 -31.61 5.15
CA PRO A 437 -14.56 -32.02 5.36
C PRO A 437 -15.48 -30.83 5.68
N ARG A 438 -16.72 -30.85 5.17
CA ARG A 438 -17.73 -29.82 5.44
C ARG A 438 -18.78 -30.37 6.41
N PRO A 439 -18.55 -30.28 7.73
CA PRO A 439 -19.56 -30.68 8.70
C PRO A 439 -20.79 -29.77 8.56
N ARG A 440 -21.98 -30.37 8.53
CA ARG A 440 -23.26 -29.66 8.53
C ARG A 440 -23.77 -29.62 9.96
N ILE A 441 -24.20 -28.44 10.41
CA ILE A 441 -24.85 -28.23 11.71
C ILE A 441 -26.28 -27.78 11.46
N SER A 442 -27.23 -28.51 12.04
CA SER A 442 -28.65 -28.16 12.08
C SER A 442 -29.08 -27.92 13.53
N VAL A 443 -29.99 -26.96 13.70
CA VAL A 443 -30.57 -26.62 15.01
C VAL A 443 -32.08 -26.61 14.94
N SER A 444 -32.74 -26.96 16.06
CA SER A 444 -34.20 -26.95 16.18
C SER A 444 -34.82 -25.54 16.12
N THR A 445 -34.07 -24.51 16.53
CA THR A 445 -34.46 -23.10 16.42
C THR A 445 -33.22 -22.21 16.38
N ARG A 446 -33.32 -21.07 15.68
CA ARG A 446 -32.28 -20.01 15.72
C ARG A 446 -32.43 -19.07 16.90
N THR A 447 -33.61 -19.08 17.54
CA THR A 447 -33.99 -18.14 18.61
C THR A 447 -34.44 -18.83 19.89
N PRO A 448 -33.60 -19.68 20.50
CA PRO A 448 -33.98 -20.34 21.75
C PRO A 448 -34.05 -19.30 22.89
N HIS A 449 -35.00 -19.47 23.80
CA HIS A 449 -35.15 -18.62 24.99
C HIS A 449 -34.52 -19.25 26.26
N PRO A 450 -34.20 -18.47 27.31
CA PRO A 450 -33.81 -18.99 28.62
C PRO A 450 -34.85 -19.99 29.18
N GLY A 451 -34.38 -21.13 29.69
CA GLY A 451 -35.21 -22.28 30.08
C GLY A 451 -35.70 -23.15 28.92
N GLY A 452 -35.39 -22.78 27.67
CA GLY A 452 -35.75 -23.54 26.48
C GLY A 452 -34.79 -24.67 26.15
N LYS A 453 -35.27 -25.60 25.32
CA LYS A 453 -34.46 -26.71 24.79
C LYS A 453 -33.95 -26.37 23.40
N LEU A 454 -32.63 -26.49 23.20
CA LEU A 454 -31.97 -26.36 21.91
C LEU A 454 -31.41 -27.72 21.50
N ARG A 455 -31.94 -28.32 20.43
CA ARG A 455 -31.37 -29.53 19.85
C ARG A 455 -30.36 -29.15 18.78
N ILE A 456 -29.12 -29.58 18.97
CA ILE A 456 -28.03 -29.40 18.01
C ILE A 456 -27.73 -30.76 17.39
N GLN A 457 -27.77 -30.82 16.07
CA GLN A 457 -27.42 -32.00 15.28
C GLN A 457 -26.22 -31.68 14.41
N TRP A 458 -25.35 -32.68 14.22
CA TRP A 458 -24.24 -32.59 13.28
C TRP A 458 -24.23 -33.79 12.35
N ALA A 459 -23.78 -33.52 11.12
CA ALA A 459 -23.56 -34.54 10.10
C ALA A 459 -22.26 -34.26 9.35
N ILE A 460 -21.42 -35.28 9.29
CA ILE A 460 -20.14 -35.33 8.59
C ILE A 460 -20.20 -36.58 7.72
N ASN A 461 -19.75 -36.47 6.46
CA ASN A 461 -19.62 -37.64 5.60
C ASN A 461 -18.73 -38.69 6.29
N GLU A 462 -19.17 -39.94 6.38
CA GLU A 462 -18.46 -41.04 7.06
C GLU A 462 -17.01 -41.19 6.58
N ARG A 463 -16.81 -41.17 5.26
CA ARG A 463 -15.47 -41.27 4.65
C ARG A 463 -14.59 -40.05 4.99
N SER A 464 -15.21 -38.94 5.37
CA SER A 464 -14.52 -37.74 5.83
C SER A 464 -14.27 -37.74 7.35
N ALA A 465 -15.08 -38.46 8.14
CA ALA A 465 -14.94 -38.58 9.59
C ALA A 465 -13.63 -39.29 9.97
N GLU A 466 -13.18 -40.26 9.16
CA GLU A 466 -11.88 -40.94 9.33
C GLU A 466 -10.66 -40.00 9.30
N SER A 467 -10.81 -38.81 8.70
CA SER A 467 -9.73 -37.84 8.62
C SER A 467 -9.57 -37.00 9.90
N PHE A 468 -10.56 -37.02 10.78
CA PHE A 468 -10.53 -36.33 12.07
C PHE A 468 -9.74 -37.15 13.10
N ARG A 469 -8.85 -36.46 13.82
CA ARG A 469 -8.20 -36.99 15.02
C ARG A 469 -8.97 -36.64 16.28
N HIS A 470 -9.64 -35.49 16.26
CA HIS A 470 -10.40 -34.94 17.38
C HIS A 470 -11.50 -34.05 16.83
N LEU A 471 -12.71 -34.18 17.37
CA LEU A 471 -13.86 -33.33 17.06
C LEU A 471 -14.47 -32.79 18.36
N SER A 472 -14.56 -31.46 18.44
CA SER A 472 -15.19 -30.74 19.54
C SER A 472 -16.27 -29.83 18.99
N ILE A 473 -17.50 -29.98 19.48
CA ILE A 473 -18.62 -29.08 19.20
C ILE A 473 -19.12 -28.53 20.52
N ASN A 474 -19.19 -27.21 20.63
CA ASN A 474 -19.60 -26.53 21.85
C ASN A 474 -20.57 -25.41 21.52
N LEU A 475 -21.61 -25.25 22.34
CA LEU A 475 -22.39 -24.02 22.38
C LEU A 475 -21.72 -23.08 23.38
N GLU A 476 -21.30 -21.92 22.91
CA GLU A 476 -20.54 -20.95 23.70
C GLU A 476 -21.33 -19.63 23.78
N CYS A 477 -21.60 -19.19 25.01
CA CYS A 477 -21.99 -17.81 25.29
C CYS A 477 -20.71 -17.01 25.39
N ARG A 478 -20.49 -16.11 24.43
CA ARG A 478 -19.32 -15.24 24.41
C ARG A 478 -19.72 -13.82 24.74
N GLY A 479 -19.11 -13.30 25.79
CA GLY A 479 -19.17 -11.90 26.15
C GLY A 479 -17.89 -11.22 25.69
N GLY A 480 -18.04 -10.10 25.00
CA GLY A 480 -16.89 -9.30 24.60
C GLY A 480 -17.35 -7.97 24.04
N ASP A 481 -16.40 -7.05 23.96
CA ASP A 481 -16.70 -5.66 23.64
C ASP A 481 -17.13 -5.50 22.17
N PRO A 482 -17.94 -4.48 21.86
CA PRO A 482 -18.30 -4.15 20.49
C PRO A 482 -17.06 -3.93 19.61
N GLY A 483 -16.71 -4.92 18.79
CA GLY A 483 -15.60 -4.84 17.83
C GLY A 483 -14.43 -5.79 18.09
N GLU A 484 -14.45 -6.57 19.16
CA GLU A 484 -13.50 -7.67 19.35
C GLU A 484 -13.72 -8.74 18.27
N VAL A 485 -12.63 -9.26 17.69
CA VAL A 485 -12.69 -10.36 16.70
C VAL A 485 -13.44 -11.52 17.35
N LYS A 486 -14.41 -12.13 16.66
CA LYS A 486 -15.30 -13.16 17.25
C LYS A 486 -14.55 -14.28 17.99
N SER A 487 -13.36 -14.64 17.51
CA SER A 487 -12.47 -15.66 18.10
C SER A 487 -11.74 -15.25 19.38
N GLN A 488 -11.76 -13.96 19.76
CA GLN A 488 -11.10 -13.40 20.95
C GLN A 488 -12.05 -13.07 22.10
N ARG A 489 -13.36 -13.15 21.89
CA ARG A 489 -14.34 -12.89 22.96
C ARG A 489 -14.23 -13.93 24.07
N ASN A 490 -14.35 -13.48 25.32
CA ASN A 490 -14.33 -14.35 26.48
C ASN A 490 -15.53 -15.30 26.46
N ILE A 491 -15.25 -16.58 26.62
CA ILE A 491 -16.28 -17.60 26.79
C ILE A 491 -16.81 -17.44 28.22
N LEU A 492 -18.02 -16.90 28.36
CA LEU A 492 -18.70 -16.74 29.64
C LEU A 492 -19.33 -18.06 30.08
N GLU A 493 -19.96 -18.76 29.13
CA GLU A 493 -20.56 -20.07 29.36
C GLU A 493 -20.24 -20.99 28.19
N LYS A 494 -20.02 -22.28 28.50
CA LYS A 494 -19.69 -23.31 27.52
C LYS A 494 -20.49 -24.56 27.81
N PHE A 495 -21.29 -24.98 26.84
CA PHE A 495 -22.05 -26.22 26.87
C PHE A 495 -21.48 -27.18 25.84
N GLN A 496 -20.89 -28.27 26.31
CA GLN A 496 -20.26 -29.27 25.45
C GLN A 496 -21.33 -30.10 24.74
N VAL A 497 -21.33 -30.08 23.41
CA VAL A 497 -22.19 -30.94 22.58
C VAL A 497 -21.54 -32.32 22.48
N ILE A 498 -20.34 -32.36 21.89
CA ILE A 498 -19.51 -33.55 21.76
C ILE A 498 -18.04 -33.13 21.87
N ASP A 499 -17.23 -33.98 22.47
CA ASP A 499 -15.77 -33.85 22.50
C ASP A 499 -15.21 -35.26 22.45
N THR A 500 -14.62 -35.65 21.31
CA THR A 500 -14.24 -37.04 21.11
C THR A 500 -13.08 -37.19 20.14
N ASP A 501 -12.27 -38.22 20.39
CA ASP A 501 -11.25 -38.74 19.47
C ASP A 501 -11.71 -40.03 18.77
N ASP A 502 -12.91 -40.52 19.11
CA ASP A 502 -13.49 -41.75 18.56
C ASP A 502 -14.16 -41.48 17.21
N TYR A 503 -13.55 -41.98 16.14
CA TYR A 503 -14.02 -41.79 14.77
C TYR A 503 -15.41 -42.37 14.52
N LEU A 504 -15.89 -43.33 15.30
CA LEU A 504 -17.23 -43.91 15.13
C LEU A 504 -18.35 -42.96 15.58
N ARG A 505 -18.03 -42.00 16.46
CA ARG A 505 -19.00 -41.05 17.03
C ARG A 505 -19.01 -39.69 16.32
N MET A 506 -18.08 -39.49 15.38
CA MET A 506 -17.93 -38.25 14.62
C MET A 506 -18.90 -38.08 13.43
N PRO A 507 -19.30 -39.12 12.66
CA PRO A 507 -20.08 -38.96 11.44
C PRO A 507 -21.44 -38.30 11.64
N SER A 508 -22.16 -38.64 12.70
CA SER A 508 -23.41 -37.97 13.02
C SER A 508 -23.77 -38.10 14.48
N GLY A 509 -24.61 -37.18 14.95
CA GLY A 509 -25.19 -37.27 16.28
C GLY A 509 -26.10 -36.09 16.56
N SER A 510 -26.77 -36.17 17.70
CA SER A 510 -27.63 -35.10 18.20
C SER A 510 -27.47 -34.97 19.70
N LYS A 511 -27.56 -33.75 20.21
CA LYS A 511 -27.66 -33.49 21.64
C LYS A 511 -28.65 -32.37 21.90
N GLU A 512 -29.49 -32.57 22.89
CA GLU A 512 -30.40 -31.57 23.41
C GLU A 512 -29.72 -30.85 24.59
N ILE A 513 -29.63 -29.53 24.51
CA ILE A 513 -29.09 -28.66 25.56
C ILE A 513 -30.26 -27.87 26.14
N LEU A 514 -30.39 -27.91 27.47
CA LEU A 514 -31.28 -27.03 28.20
C LEU A 514 -30.55 -25.69 28.42
N ILE A 515 -31.10 -24.60 27.88
CA ILE A 515 -30.57 -23.27 28.14
C ILE A 515 -30.95 -22.88 29.57
N PRO A 516 -30.01 -22.47 30.44
CA PRO A 516 -30.32 -22.05 31.80
C PRO A 516 -31.39 -20.96 31.85
N GLU A 517 -32.23 -20.95 32.88
CA GLU A 517 -33.26 -19.91 33.04
C GLU A 517 -32.67 -18.51 33.27
N ASN A 518 -31.47 -18.45 33.83
CA ASN A 518 -30.69 -17.22 34.01
C ASN A 518 -29.74 -16.93 32.84
N ALA A 519 -29.89 -17.61 31.70
CA ALA A 519 -29.03 -17.40 30.54
C ALA A 519 -29.14 -15.95 30.03
N ARG A 520 -27.99 -15.32 29.78
CA ARG A 520 -27.93 -13.97 29.21
C ARG A 520 -28.50 -13.98 27.79
N THR A 521 -29.39 -13.05 27.48
CA THR A 521 -29.98 -12.95 26.15
C THR A 521 -28.99 -12.27 25.21
N THR A 522 -29.07 -12.60 23.92
CA THR A 522 -28.38 -11.87 22.87
C THR A 522 -28.79 -10.41 22.95
N ASP A 523 -27.79 -9.53 23.02
CA ASP A 523 -27.93 -8.07 23.18
C ASP A 523 -28.52 -7.56 24.52
N SER A 524 -28.61 -8.36 25.60
CA SER A 524 -28.90 -7.79 26.95
C SER A 524 -27.71 -6.97 27.45
N SER A 525 -27.82 -5.64 27.35
CA SER A 525 -26.85 -4.70 27.93
C SER A 525 -27.22 -4.37 29.38
N SER A 526 -26.65 -5.07 30.35
CA SER A 526 -26.58 -4.54 31.72
C SER A 526 -25.25 -3.83 32.01
N GLU A 527 -24.20 -4.09 31.23
CA GLU A 527 -22.81 -3.65 31.51
C GLU A 527 -22.01 -3.24 30.25
N GLY A 528 -22.66 -2.92 29.13
CA GLY A 528 -21.97 -2.44 27.91
C GLY A 528 -21.32 -3.52 27.02
N HIS A 529 -21.28 -4.80 27.45
CA HIS A 529 -20.75 -5.90 26.64
C HIS A 529 -21.83 -6.54 25.74
N LYS A 530 -21.50 -6.82 24.47
CA LYS A 530 -22.41 -7.53 23.54
C LYS A 530 -22.32 -9.04 23.72
N ILE A 531 -23.39 -9.66 24.20
CA ILE A 531 -23.52 -11.10 24.35
C ILE A 531 -23.83 -11.75 23.00
N LEU A 532 -23.00 -12.71 22.58
CA LEU A 532 -23.16 -13.49 21.36
C LEU A 532 -23.15 -14.98 21.68
N TRP A 533 -24.15 -15.70 21.20
CA TRP A 533 -24.18 -17.16 21.28
C TRP A 533 -23.66 -17.76 19.97
N VAL A 534 -22.74 -18.71 20.07
CA VAL A 534 -22.08 -19.34 18.92
C VAL A 534 -21.96 -20.84 19.13
N ILE A 535 -22.30 -21.62 18.12
CA ILE A 535 -21.84 -23.02 18.04
C ILE A 535 -20.45 -23.01 17.41
N SER A 536 -19.48 -23.42 18.22
CA SER A 536 -18.06 -23.55 17.92
C SER A 536 -17.77 -25.00 17.55
N LEU A 537 -17.37 -25.26 16.31
CA LEU A 537 -16.94 -26.57 15.83
C LEU A 537 -15.45 -26.53 15.54
N LYS A 538 -14.69 -27.32 16.29
CA LYS A 538 -13.24 -27.47 16.16
C LYS A 538 -12.90 -28.90 15.81
N GLY A 539 -12.15 -29.08 14.73
CA GLY A 539 -11.69 -30.39 14.26
C GLY A 539 -10.20 -30.38 14.01
N THR A 540 -9.45 -31.31 14.60
CA THR A 540 -8.06 -31.54 14.19
C THR A 540 -8.03 -32.67 13.17
N LEU A 541 -7.31 -32.46 12.07
CA LEU A 541 -7.22 -33.41 10.96
C LEU A 541 -5.80 -33.96 10.85
N LYS A 542 -5.64 -35.20 10.39
CA LYS A 542 -4.31 -35.80 10.18
C LYS A 542 -3.59 -35.10 9.02
N GLY A 543 -2.52 -34.36 9.31
CA GLY A 543 -1.66 -33.73 8.30
C GLY A 543 -2.31 -32.60 7.51
N ARG A 544 -3.42 -32.03 8.01
CA ARG A 544 -4.16 -30.94 7.36
C ARG A 544 -4.42 -29.80 8.35
N PRO A 545 -4.67 -28.56 7.86
CA PRO A 545 -5.07 -27.46 8.71
C PRO A 545 -6.31 -27.79 9.54
N LYS A 546 -6.33 -27.35 10.79
CA LYS A 546 -7.48 -27.51 11.69
C LYS A 546 -8.74 -26.87 11.09
N ILE A 547 -9.88 -27.49 11.35
CA ILE A 547 -11.20 -26.92 11.09
C ILE A 547 -11.58 -26.10 12.32
N ASP A 548 -11.96 -24.84 12.11
CA ASP A 548 -12.51 -23.95 13.12
C ASP A 548 -13.67 -23.19 12.48
N LEU A 549 -14.89 -23.63 12.79
CA LEU A 549 -16.12 -23.11 12.19
C LEU A 549 -17.03 -22.59 13.29
N GLU A 550 -17.56 -21.39 13.05
CA GLU A 550 -18.46 -20.71 13.97
C GLU A 550 -19.82 -20.48 13.31
N TYR A 551 -20.87 -20.82 14.05
CA TYR A 551 -22.26 -20.64 13.63
C TYR A 551 -23.00 -19.80 14.68
N GLY A 552 -23.53 -18.64 14.28
CA GLY A 552 -24.22 -17.73 15.22
C GLY A 552 -25.64 -18.18 15.57
N ILE A 553 -26.05 -17.95 16.82
CA ILE A 553 -27.38 -18.17 17.37
C ILE A 553 -27.80 -16.93 18.17
N SER A 554 -29.10 -16.62 18.20
CA SER A 554 -29.64 -15.48 18.94
C SER A 554 -30.51 -15.97 20.10
N VAL A 555 -30.08 -15.84 21.35
CA VAL A 555 -30.92 -16.20 22.51
C VAL A 555 -31.83 -15.02 22.87
N LEU A 556 -33.16 -15.20 22.82
CA LEU A 556 -34.11 -14.11 23.08
C LEU A 556 -34.75 -14.23 24.48
N PRO A 557 -35.12 -13.13 25.16
CA PRO A 557 -35.80 -13.19 26.45
C PRO A 557 -37.11 -13.99 26.37
N ARG A 558 -37.42 -14.70 27.45
CA ARG A 558 -38.69 -15.41 27.60
C ARG A 558 -39.77 -14.37 27.90
N HIS A 559 -40.62 -14.06 26.92
CA HIS A 559 -41.81 -13.26 27.17
C HIS A 559 -42.70 -13.99 28.17
N ARG A 560 -43.17 -13.25 29.19
CA ARG A 560 -44.28 -13.68 30.04
C ARG A 560 -45.57 -13.64 29.25
#